data_AF-A0A914GU65-F1
#
_entry.id   AF-A0A914GU65-F1
#
_cell.length_a   1.000
_cell.length_b   1.000
_cell.length_c   1.000
_cell.angle_alpha   90.00
_cell.angle_beta   90.00
_cell.angle_gamma   90.00
#
_symmetry.space_group_name_H-M   'P 1'
#
loop_
_entity.id
_entity.type
_entity.pdbx_description
1 polymer ?
#
loop_
_entity_poly.entity_id
_entity_poly.type
_entity_poly.pdbx_seq_one_letter_code
_entity_poly.pdbx_strand_id
1 'polypeptide(L)'
;MPPSLKFEEKKAKSKVDFQLATRQYQELTETLTEAGIEVIELTTTDNEPPVQSLFVDDLAVAVNGTALLTRPKSNNKKTNVISKTNEFVTVLNSLAWQVVEAPMQIHGRPVILEGSDVVFTEREIFVGIRKNGTNTEGALVVAKTFADYSVIPIPIAGTKPLKAHISVPTNEILAVGRDKESQNILKCIERDATFFFYFYLFITSKEMQANH
;
A
#
# COMPACT_ATOMS: atom_id res chain seq x y z
N MET A 1 -15.23 -11.19 -4.28
CA MET A 1 -14.60 -12.05 -3.24
C MET A 1 -14.54 -13.50 -3.73
N PRO A 2 -13.37 -14.18 -3.75
CA PRO A 2 -13.28 -15.61 -4.06
C PRO A 2 -14.09 -16.45 -3.07
N PRO A 3 -14.62 -17.64 -3.42
CA PRO A 3 -15.45 -18.45 -2.52
C PRO A 3 -14.67 -19.18 -1.43
N SER A 4 -13.34 -19.26 -1.56
CA SER A 4 -12.46 -19.85 -0.55
C SER A 4 -11.09 -19.19 -0.58
N LEU A 5 -10.38 -19.19 0.55
CA LEU A 5 -9.05 -18.59 0.69
C LEU A 5 -8.10 -19.50 1.44
N LYS A 6 -6.86 -19.54 0.94
CA LYS A 6 -5.76 -20.25 1.58
C LYS A 6 -5.05 -19.34 2.58
N PHE A 7 -5.04 -19.75 3.84
CA PHE A 7 -4.33 -19.05 4.91
C PHE A 7 -3.00 -19.74 5.17
N GLU A 8 -1.91 -18.99 5.25
CA GLU A 8 -0.61 -19.53 5.66
C GLU A 8 -0.65 -20.00 7.12
N GLU A 9 -1.38 -19.27 7.97
CA GLU A 9 -1.59 -19.62 9.37
C GLU A 9 -3.02 -20.16 9.61
N LYS A 10 -3.15 -21.44 9.96
CA LYS A 10 -4.47 -22.06 10.24
C LYS A 10 -5.27 -21.35 11.34
N LYS A 11 -4.59 -20.77 12.34
CA LYS A 11 -5.24 -19.99 13.42
C LYS A 11 -5.83 -18.67 12.94
N ALA A 12 -5.35 -18.11 11.82
CA ALA A 12 -5.93 -16.92 11.22
C ALA A 12 -7.27 -17.25 10.56
N LYS A 13 -7.36 -18.38 9.84
CA LYS A 13 -8.60 -18.84 9.18
C LYS A 13 -9.77 -18.96 10.17
N SER A 14 -9.54 -19.49 11.37
CA SER A 14 -10.59 -19.66 12.39
C SER A 14 -11.08 -18.36 13.02
N LYS A 15 -10.41 -17.22 12.77
CA LYS A 15 -10.80 -15.91 13.30
C LYS A 15 -11.57 -15.05 12.29
N VAL A 16 -11.65 -15.49 11.03
CA VAL A 16 -12.30 -14.72 9.96
C VAL A 16 -13.72 -15.25 9.77
N ASP A 17 -14.70 -14.38 9.97
CA ASP A 17 -16.06 -14.63 9.51
C ASP A 17 -16.12 -14.34 8.00
N PHE A 18 -16.20 -15.41 7.22
CA PHE A 18 -16.19 -15.32 5.76
C PHE A 18 -17.47 -14.70 5.18
N GLN A 19 -18.61 -14.91 5.84
CA GLN A 19 -19.87 -14.31 5.40
C GLN A 19 -19.84 -12.80 5.63
N LEU A 20 -19.38 -12.38 6.80
CA LEU A 20 -19.19 -10.96 7.09
C LEU A 20 -18.16 -10.32 6.15
N ALA A 21 -17.01 -10.95 5.94
CA ALA A 21 -15.99 -10.44 5.03
C ALA A 21 -16.49 -10.30 3.59
N THR A 22 -17.34 -11.23 3.13
CA THR A 22 -17.97 -11.15 1.80
C THR A 22 -18.92 -9.96 1.70
N ARG A 23 -19.75 -9.72 2.73
CA ARG A 23 -20.65 -8.56 2.78
C ARG A 23 -19.88 -7.25 2.81
N GLN A 24 -18.87 -7.14 3.67
CA GLN A 24 -18.01 -5.96 3.76
C GLN A 24 -17.29 -5.66 2.44
N TYR A 25 -16.86 -6.69 1.71
CA TYR A 25 -16.28 -6.52 0.38
C TYR A 25 -17.29 -5.96 -0.62
N GLN A 26 -18.52 -6.48 -0.63
CA GLN A 26 -19.60 -6.00 -1.51
C GLN A 26 -19.96 -4.55 -1.19
N GLU A 27 -20.17 -4.23 0.09
CA GLU A 27 -20.48 -2.87 0.56
C GLU A 27 -19.37 -1.88 0.18
N LEU A 28 -18.10 -2.29 0.29
CA LEU A 28 -16.96 -1.47 -0.14
C LEU A 28 -17.00 -1.20 -1.65
N THR A 29 -17.19 -2.24 -2.47
CA THR A 29 -17.27 -2.10 -3.94
C THR A 29 -18.44 -1.20 -4.36
N GLU A 30 -19.61 -1.38 -3.74
CA GLU A 30 -20.80 -0.56 -3.97
C GLU A 30 -20.53 0.90 -3.59
N THR A 31 -19.99 1.15 -2.39
CA THR A 31 -19.67 2.50 -1.91
C THR A 31 -18.68 3.22 -2.82
N LEU A 32 -17.62 2.52 -3.28
CA LEU A 32 -16.65 3.09 -4.21
C LEU A 32 -17.31 3.43 -5.57
N THR A 33 -18.15 2.53 -6.08
CA THR A 33 -18.86 2.74 -7.36
C THR A 33 -19.85 3.90 -7.26
N GLU A 34 -20.61 4.01 -6.17
CA GLU A 34 -21.53 5.12 -5.89
C GLU A 34 -20.80 6.46 -5.75
N ALA A 35 -19.56 6.44 -5.23
CA ALA A 35 -18.68 7.60 -5.19
C ALA A 35 -18.09 7.97 -6.56
N GLY A 36 -18.41 7.23 -7.63
CA GLY A 36 -17.92 7.47 -8.99
C GLY A 36 -16.54 6.89 -9.28
N ILE A 37 -16.03 5.99 -8.43
CA ILE A 37 -14.75 5.31 -8.63
C ILE A 37 -15.01 4.05 -9.46
N GLU A 38 -14.27 3.89 -10.56
CA GLU A 38 -14.29 2.66 -11.36
C GLU A 38 -13.59 1.53 -10.59
N VAL A 39 -14.34 0.48 -10.23
CA VAL A 39 -13.80 -0.70 -9.56
C VAL A 39 -13.56 -1.80 -10.57
N ILE A 40 -12.29 -2.17 -10.77
CA ILE A 40 -11.88 -3.29 -11.63
C ILE A 40 -11.60 -4.50 -10.73
N GLU A 41 -12.45 -5.51 -10.83
CA GLU A 41 -12.23 -6.78 -10.14
C GLU A 41 -11.27 -7.67 -10.93
N LEU A 42 -10.14 -8.00 -10.30
CA LEU A 42 -9.18 -8.95 -10.86
C LEU A 42 -9.69 -10.38 -10.64
N THR A 43 -9.73 -11.17 -11.70
CA THR A 43 -10.06 -12.59 -11.59
C THR A 43 -8.88 -13.36 -11.01
N THR A 44 -9.15 -14.49 -10.35
CA THR A 44 -8.09 -15.40 -9.91
C THR A 44 -8.22 -16.71 -10.66
N THR A 45 -7.15 -17.18 -11.29
CA THR A 45 -7.11 -18.50 -11.93
C THR A 45 -7.08 -19.64 -10.91
N ASP A 46 -6.79 -19.34 -9.64
CA ASP A 46 -6.73 -20.31 -8.55
C ASP A 46 -8.11 -20.55 -7.92
N ASN A 47 -8.48 -21.81 -7.70
CA ASN A 47 -9.73 -22.17 -7.01
C ASN A 47 -9.76 -21.74 -5.53
N GLU A 48 -8.59 -21.65 -4.88
CA GLU A 48 -8.43 -21.20 -3.49
C GLU A 48 -7.20 -20.26 -3.41
N PRO A 49 -7.34 -18.99 -3.83
CA PRO A 49 -6.23 -18.06 -3.83
C PRO A 49 -5.75 -17.79 -2.39
N PRO A 50 -4.47 -17.47 -2.19
CA PRO A 50 -3.96 -17.15 -0.86
C PRO A 50 -4.55 -15.84 -0.36
N VAL A 51 -4.80 -15.71 0.96
CA VAL A 51 -5.45 -14.53 1.56
C VAL A 51 -4.77 -13.20 1.21
N GLN A 52 -3.45 -13.22 1.01
CA GLN A 52 -2.69 -12.05 0.56
C GLN A 52 -3.07 -11.55 -0.85
N SER A 53 -3.88 -12.31 -1.62
CA SER A 53 -4.50 -11.87 -2.88
C SER A 53 -5.47 -10.72 -2.72
N LEU A 54 -6.05 -10.56 -1.54
CA LEU A 54 -7.03 -9.52 -1.30
C LEU A 54 -6.39 -8.13 -1.16
N PHE A 55 -5.08 -8.05 -0.97
CA PHE A 55 -4.37 -6.80 -0.71
C PHE A 55 -3.57 -6.38 -1.93
N VAL A 56 -4.20 -5.60 -2.80
CA VAL A 56 -3.58 -5.08 -4.03
C VAL A 56 -2.70 -3.85 -3.78
N ASP A 57 -2.82 -3.19 -2.63
CA ASP A 57 -2.10 -1.96 -2.28
C ASP A 57 -0.58 -2.13 -2.32
N ASP A 58 -0.10 -3.34 -2.03
CA ASP A 58 1.33 -3.65 -2.06
C ASP A 58 1.84 -4.08 -3.43
N LEU A 59 1.02 -4.12 -4.50
CA LEU A 59 1.44 -4.62 -5.81
C LEU A 59 2.01 -3.54 -6.74
N ALA A 60 1.53 -2.29 -6.63
CA ALA A 60 2.02 -1.18 -7.41
C ALA A 60 1.82 0.16 -6.69
N VAL A 61 2.67 1.14 -7.05
CA VAL A 61 2.48 2.55 -6.75
C VAL A 61 2.24 3.28 -8.06
N ALA A 62 1.11 3.98 -8.18
CA ALA A 62 0.78 4.76 -9.37
C ALA A 62 0.81 6.26 -9.08
N VAL A 63 1.57 7.02 -9.86
CA VAL A 63 1.67 8.48 -9.77
C VAL A 63 1.70 9.06 -11.19
N ASN A 64 0.79 10.00 -11.48
CA ASN A 64 0.72 10.75 -12.74
C ASN A 64 0.96 9.93 -14.03
N GLY A 65 0.20 8.85 -14.19
CA GLY A 65 0.26 8.00 -15.38
C GLY A 65 1.40 6.98 -15.40
N THR A 66 2.28 6.97 -14.40
CA THR A 66 3.32 5.95 -14.24
C THR A 66 2.95 4.98 -13.10
N ALA A 67 2.92 3.68 -13.39
CA ALA A 67 2.73 2.63 -12.41
C ALA A 67 4.05 1.87 -12.15
N LEU A 68 4.55 1.96 -10.93
CA LEU A 68 5.71 1.20 -10.44
C LEU A 68 5.23 -0.09 -9.79
N LEU A 69 5.46 -1.24 -10.43
CA LEU A 69 5.31 -2.55 -9.81
C LEU A 69 6.34 -2.69 -8.69
N THR A 70 5.84 -2.99 -7.50
CA THR A 70 6.63 -3.07 -6.27
C THR A 70 7.28 -4.45 -6.12
N ARG A 71 8.04 -4.64 -5.03
CA ARG A 71 8.65 -5.93 -4.69
C ARG A 71 8.45 -6.21 -3.20
N PRO A 72 7.23 -6.64 -2.79
CA PRO A 72 6.93 -6.89 -1.39
C PRO A 72 7.83 -7.98 -0.80
N LYS A 73 8.00 -7.95 0.52
CA LYS A 73 8.81 -8.96 1.19
C LYS A 73 8.12 -10.33 1.10
N SER A 74 8.61 -11.20 0.22
CA SER A 74 8.13 -12.58 0.19
C SER A 74 8.84 -13.43 1.25
N ASN A 75 8.06 -13.97 2.19
CA ASN A 75 8.55 -14.99 3.14
C ASN A 75 8.69 -16.37 2.48
N ASN A 76 8.16 -16.56 1.27
CA ASN A 76 8.13 -17.83 0.56
C ASN A 76 8.83 -17.73 -0.80
N LYS A 77 10.02 -18.34 -0.91
CA LYS A 77 10.81 -18.41 -2.15
C LYS A 77 10.10 -19.11 -3.34
N LYS A 78 8.93 -19.73 -3.11
CA LYS A 78 8.16 -20.50 -4.10
C LYS A 78 6.81 -19.89 -4.48
N THR A 79 6.35 -18.86 -3.78
CA THR A 79 5.09 -18.20 -4.14
C THR A 79 5.41 -17.16 -5.19
N ASN A 80 5.17 -17.51 -6.44
CA ASN A 80 5.19 -16.58 -7.57
C ASN A 80 4.17 -15.47 -7.31
N VAL A 81 4.58 -14.39 -6.65
CA VAL A 81 3.91 -13.07 -6.75
C VAL A 81 3.65 -12.76 -8.25
N ILE A 82 4.57 -13.24 -9.11
CA ILE A 82 4.54 -13.28 -10.57
C ILE A 82 3.19 -13.76 -11.18
N SER A 83 2.48 -14.73 -10.58
CA SER A 83 1.22 -15.21 -11.19
C SER A 83 0.05 -14.24 -11.06
N LYS A 84 0.05 -13.40 -10.01
CA LYS A 84 -0.90 -12.28 -9.87
C LYS A 84 -0.46 -11.05 -10.65
N THR A 85 0.85 -10.93 -10.86
CA THR A 85 1.43 -9.86 -11.66
C THR A 85 0.89 -9.87 -13.08
N ASN A 86 0.58 -11.01 -13.70
CA ASN A 86 0.18 -11.01 -15.12
C ASN A 86 -1.14 -10.28 -15.43
N GLU A 87 -2.25 -10.62 -14.75
CA GLU A 87 -3.53 -9.94 -14.97
C GLU A 87 -3.49 -8.50 -14.46
N PHE A 88 -2.90 -8.29 -13.29
CA PHE A 88 -2.72 -6.96 -12.72
C PHE A 88 -1.89 -6.04 -13.61
N VAL A 89 -0.78 -6.54 -14.18
CA VAL A 89 0.04 -5.82 -15.15
C VAL A 89 -0.72 -5.60 -16.45
N THR A 90 -1.55 -6.54 -16.89
CA THR A 90 -2.40 -6.33 -18.08
C THR A 90 -3.35 -5.16 -17.87
N VAL A 91 -4.03 -5.10 -16.72
CA VAL A 91 -4.90 -3.98 -16.35
C VAL A 91 -4.10 -2.67 -16.25
N LEU A 92 -2.96 -2.68 -15.57
CA LEU A 92 -2.10 -1.49 -15.47
C LEU A 92 -1.63 -1.00 -16.84
N ASN A 93 -1.29 -1.88 -17.79
CA ASN A 93 -0.90 -1.48 -19.14
C ASN A 93 -2.05 -0.84 -19.94
N SER A 94 -3.31 -1.09 -19.58
CA SER A 94 -4.46 -0.40 -20.19
C SER A 94 -4.79 0.95 -19.55
N LEU A 95 -4.32 1.20 -18.32
CA LEU A 95 -4.69 2.39 -17.52
C LEU A 95 -3.55 3.40 -17.39
N ALA A 96 -2.31 2.92 -17.24
CA ALA A 96 -1.12 3.73 -17.08
C ALA A 96 -0.46 4.00 -18.44
N TRP A 97 0.12 5.18 -18.59
CA TRP A 97 0.96 5.52 -19.74
C TRP A 97 2.27 4.72 -19.73
N GLN A 98 2.75 4.38 -18.53
CA GLN A 98 3.98 3.63 -18.36
C GLN A 98 3.86 2.67 -17.17
N VAL A 99 4.30 1.43 -17.36
CA VAL A 99 4.47 0.45 -16.28
C VAL A 99 5.96 0.14 -16.13
N VAL A 100 6.48 0.28 -14.91
CA VAL A 100 7.89 0.06 -14.56
C VAL A 100 7.96 -1.02 -13.49
N GLU A 101 8.89 -1.97 -13.62
CA GLU A 101 9.12 -2.98 -12.59
C GLU A 101 10.29 -2.59 -11.67
N ALA A 102 10.08 -2.69 -10.35
CA ALA A 102 11.17 -2.54 -9.40
C ALA A 102 12.25 -3.62 -9.61
N PRO A 103 13.54 -3.24 -9.76
CA PRO A 103 14.61 -4.22 -9.99
C PRO A 103 14.76 -5.14 -8.79
N MET A 104 15.40 -6.30 -8.97
CA MET A 104 15.66 -7.24 -7.87
C MET A 104 16.62 -6.67 -6.82
N GLN A 105 17.58 -5.86 -7.27
CA GLN A 105 18.62 -5.30 -6.43
C GLN A 105 19.13 -3.97 -6.97
N ILE A 106 19.62 -3.12 -6.06
CA ILE A 106 20.37 -1.90 -6.37
C ILE A 106 21.69 -1.96 -5.63
N HIS A 107 22.81 -1.75 -6.34
CA HIS A 107 24.16 -1.81 -5.76
C HIS A 107 24.44 -3.09 -4.95
N GLY A 108 23.96 -4.24 -5.46
CA GLY A 108 24.13 -5.55 -4.81
C GLY A 108 23.28 -5.77 -3.55
N ARG A 109 22.37 -4.85 -3.21
CA ARG A 109 21.43 -4.99 -2.09
C ARG A 109 20.02 -5.26 -2.60
N PRO A 110 19.27 -6.19 -1.97
CA PRO A 110 17.93 -6.54 -2.42
C PRO A 110 16.99 -5.34 -2.30
N VAL A 111 16.09 -5.19 -3.27
CA VAL A 111 15.00 -4.22 -3.20
C VAL A 111 13.81 -4.86 -2.49
N ILE A 112 13.33 -4.21 -1.44
CA ILE A 112 12.04 -4.52 -0.82
C ILE A 112 11.22 -3.24 -0.86
N LEU A 113 10.08 -3.29 -1.52
CA LEU A 113 9.18 -2.16 -1.70
C LEU A 113 7.74 -2.65 -1.57
N GLU A 114 6.98 -2.01 -0.69
CA GLU A 114 5.57 -2.28 -0.40
C GLU A 114 4.80 -0.98 -0.64
N GLY A 115 3.76 -1.02 -1.48
CA GLY A 115 3.00 0.17 -1.85
C GLY A 115 2.26 0.81 -0.67
N SER A 116 1.96 0.03 0.37
CA SER A 116 1.42 0.54 1.64
C SER A 116 2.39 1.41 2.43
N ASP A 117 3.69 1.37 2.12
CA ASP A 117 4.71 2.28 2.68
C ASP A 117 4.90 3.55 1.85
N VAL A 118 4.23 3.71 0.71
CA VAL A 118 4.41 4.87 -0.17
C VAL A 118 3.18 5.76 -0.16
N VAL A 119 3.36 7.03 0.21
CA VAL A 119 2.29 8.04 0.27
C VAL A 119 2.66 9.20 -0.65
N PHE A 120 1.87 9.39 -1.70
CA PHE A 120 1.96 10.53 -2.60
C PHE A 120 1.05 11.65 -2.12
N THR A 121 1.58 12.87 -2.03
CA THR A 121 0.87 14.05 -1.50
C THR A 121 0.34 14.98 -2.59
N GLU A 122 0.37 14.55 -3.85
CA GLU A 122 0.29 15.39 -5.06
C GLU A 122 1.50 16.31 -5.32
N ARG A 123 2.42 16.44 -4.35
CA ARG A 123 3.58 17.35 -4.45
C ARG A 123 4.92 16.67 -4.16
N GLU A 124 4.92 15.67 -3.29
CA GLU A 124 6.09 14.88 -2.94
C GLU A 124 5.67 13.47 -2.51
N ILE A 125 6.64 12.58 -2.33
CA ILE A 125 6.39 11.18 -1.98
C ILE A 125 7.11 10.86 -0.67
N PHE A 126 6.34 10.42 0.33
CA PHE A 126 6.89 9.83 1.54
C PHE A 126 7.03 8.32 1.38
N VAL A 127 8.17 7.77 1.81
CA VAL A 127 8.42 6.33 1.78
C VAL A 127 8.80 5.83 3.18
N GLY A 128 7.92 5.03 3.78
CA GLY A 128 8.17 4.38 5.06
C GLY A 128 9.33 3.41 4.99
N ILE A 129 10.32 3.57 5.87
CA ILE A 129 11.44 2.64 6.03
C ILE A 129 11.26 1.90 7.35
N ARG A 130 10.98 0.59 7.26
CA ARG A 130 10.67 -0.20 8.45
C ARG A 130 11.24 -1.60 8.41
N LYS A 131 11.38 -2.20 9.59
CA LYS A 131 11.81 -3.59 9.71
C LYS A 131 10.75 -4.50 9.08
N ASN A 132 11.20 -5.44 8.26
CA ASN A 132 10.34 -6.41 7.56
C ASN A 132 9.35 -5.81 6.54
N GLY A 133 9.57 -4.57 6.09
CA GLY A 133 8.83 -3.97 4.98
C GLY A 133 9.79 -3.28 4.02
N THR A 134 9.37 -2.14 3.48
CA THR A 134 10.17 -1.34 2.55
C THR A 134 11.53 -0.95 3.14
N ASN A 135 12.59 -1.13 2.33
CA ASN A 135 13.95 -0.77 2.69
C ASN A 135 14.45 0.47 1.92
N THR A 136 15.64 0.94 2.26
CA THR A 136 16.26 2.11 1.60
C THR A 136 16.40 1.91 0.10
N GLU A 137 16.71 0.69 -0.36
CA GLU A 137 16.78 0.35 -1.78
C GLU A 137 15.42 0.51 -2.46
N GLY A 138 14.33 0.12 -1.81
CA GLY A 138 12.96 0.38 -2.26
C GLY A 138 12.68 1.88 -2.43
N ALA A 139 13.02 2.70 -1.43
CA ALA A 139 12.88 4.15 -1.55
C ALA A 139 13.73 4.75 -2.68
N LEU A 140 14.94 4.23 -2.94
CA LEU A 140 15.76 4.63 -4.08
C LEU A 140 15.09 4.27 -5.43
N VAL A 141 14.36 3.16 -5.52
CA VAL A 141 13.59 2.82 -6.73
C VAL A 141 12.47 3.84 -6.94
N VAL A 142 11.74 4.20 -5.89
CA VAL A 142 10.68 5.23 -5.96
C VAL A 142 11.27 6.56 -6.45
N ALA A 143 12.38 7.01 -5.86
CA ALA A 143 13.07 8.24 -6.26
C ALA A 143 13.56 8.23 -7.72
N LYS A 144 14.05 7.09 -8.22
CA LYS A 144 14.48 6.95 -9.62
C LYS A 144 13.30 6.90 -10.59
N THR A 145 12.19 6.31 -10.18
CA THR A 145 11.01 6.12 -11.04
C THR A 145 10.20 7.42 -11.16
N PHE A 146 10.03 8.13 -10.06
CA PHE A 146 9.25 9.36 -9.98
C PHE A 146 10.19 10.57 -9.79
N ALA A 147 11.14 10.73 -10.72
CA ALA A 147 12.23 11.70 -10.61
C ALA A 147 11.76 13.18 -10.56
N ASP A 148 10.52 13.44 -10.97
CA ASP A 148 9.89 14.77 -10.90
C ASP A 148 9.44 15.16 -9.47
N TYR A 149 9.48 14.22 -8.52
CA TYR A 149 9.04 14.42 -7.15
C TYR A 149 10.18 14.27 -6.14
N SER A 150 10.16 15.12 -5.11
CA SER A 150 10.95 14.87 -3.89
C SER A 150 10.49 13.57 -3.26
N VAL A 151 11.43 12.67 -2.97
CA VAL A 151 11.15 11.40 -2.28
C VAL A 151 11.84 11.40 -0.93
N ILE A 152 11.05 11.32 0.13
CA ILE A 152 11.51 11.51 1.51
C ILE A 152 11.34 10.20 2.28
N PRO A 153 12.43 9.56 2.71
CA PRO A 153 12.36 8.35 3.53
C PRO A 153 11.94 8.70 4.97
N ILE A 154 10.92 8.01 5.49
CA ILE A 154 10.40 8.19 6.84
C ILE A 154 10.73 6.94 7.68
N PRO A 155 11.63 7.02 8.68
CA PRO A 155 11.92 5.90 9.55
C PRO A 155 10.71 5.54 10.43
N ILE A 156 10.33 4.26 10.44
CA ILE A 156 9.24 3.71 11.27
C ILE A 156 9.83 2.60 12.15
N ALA A 157 9.59 2.70 13.46
CA ALA A 157 10.19 1.79 14.44
C ALA A 157 9.45 0.43 14.51
N GLY A 158 8.15 0.47 14.32
CA GLY A 158 7.24 -0.66 14.35
C GLY A 158 7.17 -1.41 13.03
N THR A 159 6.15 -2.26 12.93
CA THR A 159 5.99 -3.18 11.79
C THR A 159 4.85 -2.79 10.86
N LYS A 160 3.98 -1.85 11.28
CA LYS A 160 2.85 -1.39 10.48
C LYS A 160 3.35 -0.46 9.34
N PRO A 161 2.69 -0.50 8.18
CA PRO A 161 3.10 0.31 7.03
C PRO A 161 2.77 1.79 7.24
N LEU A 162 3.42 2.67 6.46
CA LEU A 162 3.22 4.13 6.57
C LEU A 162 1.75 4.53 6.48
N LYS A 163 0.98 3.95 5.54
CA LYS A 163 -0.46 4.24 5.37
C LYS A 163 -1.33 3.82 6.56
N ALA A 164 -0.83 3.01 7.49
CA ALA A 164 -1.55 2.70 8.73
C ALA A 164 -1.48 3.83 9.77
N HIS A 165 -0.56 4.79 9.57
CA HIS A 165 -0.31 5.88 10.51
C HIS A 165 -0.78 7.24 9.97
N ILE A 166 -0.71 7.41 8.64
CA ILE A 166 -1.05 8.65 7.96
C ILE A 166 -1.88 8.40 6.70
N SER A 167 -2.66 9.40 6.31
CA SER A 167 -3.28 9.48 4.98
C SER A 167 -3.36 10.93 4.52
N VAL A 168 -3.51 11.14 3.22
CA VAL A 168 -3.57 12.47 2.59
C VAL A 168 -4.92 12.59 1.88
N PRO A 169 -5.98 13.08 2.55
CA PRO A 169 -7.30 13.22 1.91
C PRO A 169 -7.31 14.28 0.81
N THR A 170 -6.47 15.32 0.96
CA THR A 170 -6.23 16.37 -0.03
C THR A 170 -4.76 16.80 0.10
N ASN A 171 -4.22 17.46 -0.92
CA ASN A 171 -2.86 17.98 -0.90
C ASN A 171 -2.56 19.04 0.18
N GLU A 172 -3.56 19.50 0.92
CA GLU A 172 -3.43 20.46 2.03
C GLU A 172 -3.59 19.84 3.42
N ILE A 173 -4.14 18.62 3.49
CA ILE A 173 -4.52 17.97 4.75
C ILE A 173 -3.74 16.68 4.93
N LEU A 174 -3.07 16.55 6.07
CA LEU A 174 -2.48 15.29 6.52
C LEU A 174 -3.31 14.75 7.70
N ALA A 175 -3.92 13.58 7.50
CA ALA A 175 -4.55 12.84 8.59
C ALA A 175 -3.51 11.96 9.29
N VAL A 176 -3.47 12.01 10.62
CA VAL A 176 -2.44 11.36 11.44
C VAL A 176 -3.07 10.70 12.66
N GLY A 177 -2.67 9.46 12.94
CA GLY A 177 -3.04 8.78 14.19
C GLY A 177 -2.48 9.49 15.43
N ARG A 178 -3.21 9.44 16.56
CA ARG A 178 -2.72 10.01 17.84
C ARG A 178 -1.76 9.12 18.63
N ASP A 179 -1.50 7.91 18.18
CA ASP A 179 -0.57 7.01 18.87
C ASP A 179 0.88 7.49 18.75
N LYS A 180 1.74 7.01 19.65
CA LYS A 180 3.14 7.44 19.76
C LYS A 180 3.92 7.30 18.46
N GLU A 181 3.67 6.26 17.68
CA GLU A 181 4.40 6.00 16.44
C GLU A 181 3.98 6.99 15.35
N SER A 182 2.69 7.18 15.16
CA SER A 182 2.13 8.17 14.24
C SER A 182 2.61 9.60 14.55
N GLN A 183 2.72 9.96 15.84
CA GLN A 183 3.26 11.26 16.25
C GLN A 183 4.77 11.41 16.01
N ASN A 184 5.53 10.32 16.05
CA ASN A 184 6.95 10.36 15.67
C ASN A 184 7.12 10.50 14.16
N ILE A 185 6.27 9.81 13.38
CA ILE A 185 6.20 9.94 11.91
C ILE A 185 5.88 11.39 11.53
N LEU A 186 4.89 12.01 12.17
CA LEU A 186 4.54 13.41 11.94
C LEU A 186 5.74 14.34 12.17
N LYS A 187 6.49 14.17 13.26
CA LYS A 187 7.69 14.99 13.52
C LYS A 187 8.76 14.84 12.45
N CYS A 188 8.93 13.64 11.90
CA CYS A 188 9.84 13.42 10.77
C CYS A 188 9.35 14.18 9.52
N ILE A 189 8.04 14.10 9.23
CA ILE A 189 7.43 14.83 8.10
C ILE A 189 7.57 16.34 8.29
N GLU A 190 7.23 16.89 9.45
CA GLU A 190 7.36 18.33 9.73
C GLU A 190 8.80 18.84 9.61
N ARG A 191 9.79 17.98 9.87
CA ARG A 191 11.21 18.33 9.76
C ARG A 191 11.73 18.24 8.32
N ASP A 192 11.31 17.21 7.59
CA ASP A 192 11.96 16.80 6.33
C ASP A 192 11.12 17.10 5.08
N ALA A 193 9.82 17.39 5.21
CA ALA A 193 8.93 17.72 4.11
C ALA A 193 9.41 18.97 3.35
N THR A 194 9.31 18.91 2.03
CA THR A 194 9.59 20.07 1.17
C THR A 194 8.42 21.06 1.20
N PHE A 195 7.20 20.55 1.40
CA PHE A 195 5.97 21.34 1.38
C PHE A 195 5.22 21.24 2.71
N PHE A 196 4.65 22.37 3.15
CA PHE A 196 3.86 22.42 4.37
C PHE A 196 2.42 21.94 4.13
N PHE A 197 1.89 21.19 5.11
CA PHE A 197 0.46 20.95 5.23
C PHE A 197 -0.19 22.10 5.99
N TYR A 198 -1.36 22.54 5.54
CA TYR A 198 -2.09 23.63 6.19
C TYR A 198 -2.89 23.13 7.40
N PHE A 199 -3.34 21.87 7.36
CA PHE A 199 -4.12 21.27 8.43
C PHE A 199 -3.68 19.84 8.76
N TYR A 200 -3.68 19.54 10.05
CA TYR A 200 -3.49 18.19 10.58
C TYR A 200 -4.81 17.68 11.18
N LEU A 201 -5.31 16.58 10.63
CA LEU A 201 -6.48 15.89 11.16
C LEU A 201 -6.03 14.75 12.08
N PHE A 202 -6.19 14.92 13.39
CA PHE A 202 -5.77 13.91 14.36
C PHE A 202 -6.87 12.90 14.66
N ILE A 203 -6.70 11.66 14.21
CA ILE A 203 -7.68 10.58 14.37
C ILE A 203 -7.44 9.84 15.69
N THR A 204 -8.51 9.60 16.45
CA THR A 204 -8.43 8.84 17.72
C THR A 204 -8.98 7.43 17.56
N SER A 205 -8.46 6.48 18.36
CA SER A 205 -8.86 5.06 18.30
C SER A 205 -10.35 4.79 18.56
N LYS A 206 -11.10 5.74 19.13
CA LYS A 206 -12.57 5.61 19.27
C LYS A 206 -13.30 5.71 17.92
N GLU A 207 -12.74 6.40 16.94
CA GLU A 207 -13.32 6.53 15.59
C GLU A 207 -12.98 5.33 14.70
N MET A 208 -11.93 4.57 15.05
CA MET A 208 -11.59 3.31 14.36
C MET A 208 -12.40 2.10 14.82
N GLN A 209 -13.18 2.23 15.90
CA GLN A 209 -14.04 1.17 16.46
C GLN A 209 -15.52 1.33 16.10
N ALA A 210 -15.89 2.33 15.28
CA ALA A 210 -17.30 2.60 14.96
C ALA A 210 -17.93 1.64 13.93
N ASN A 211 -17.16 0.70 13.35
CA ASN A 211 -17.66 -0.32 12.43
C ASN A 211 -17.27 -1.74 12.87
N HIS A 212 -17.75 -2.18 14.04
CA HIS A 212 -17.70 -3.57 14.48
C HIS A 212 -19.11 -4.11 14.72
#